data_AF-A0A651G352-F1
#
_entry.id   AF-A0A651G352-F1
#
_cell.length_a   1.000
_cell.length_b   1.000
_cell.length_c   1.000
_cell.angle_alpha   90.00
_cell.angle_beta   90.00
_cell.angle_gamma   90.00
#
_symmetry.space_group_name_H-M   'P 1'
#
loop_
_entity.id
_entity.type
_entity.pdbx_description
1 polymer ?
#
loop_
_entity_poly.entity_id
_entity_poly.type
_entity_poly.pdbx_seq_one_letter_code
_entity_poly.pdbx_strand_id
1 'polypeptide(L)'
;MLIRLSEHIIDTDRREIRRHGQPVHVEPQVFDLLVYLIGNSEHVVSKDELFATVWRGRIVSDATLASRINAARAAIGDSGERQEQIRTVPRRGFRFVGAFSREDAPLPAGASTTDIGEPDLRQEVTFCIAPDGTRLAMAAVGSGPILVKTGSWLNHLEFDWESPVFFPLLRKLAQHSSLVRFDARGTGLSDWNIGEAPSFDEMVSDLETVVDAMELREFSLFGMSQGAAIAIAYAARHPQRVRKLVIVGGYSQGRNMRGSESDAREAEALMTMMRLGWGDEHSAFMQAFSSIYVPKGTPEQIEWFTQLQRKAASADNAVRLRTIFDNIDVSDLLSRLTTPTLVLHSRHDSVVPYEQGRMLAAAIPNAKFVSLASENHVVLQDEPAWSRMTEEIERFLQ
;
A
#
# COMPACT_ATOMS: atom_id res chain seq x y z
N MET A 1 5.48 3.93 -20.53
CA MET A 1 5.08 3.98 -21.95
C MET A 1 5.66 5.23 -22.60
N LEU A 2 6.22 5.10 -23.82
CA LEU A 2 6.66 6.24 -24.64
C LEU A 2 5.60 6.56 -25.70
N ILE A 3 5.25 7.85 -25.82
CA ILE A 3 4.43 8.37 -26.91
C ILE A 3 5.33 9.21 -27.80
N ARG A 4 5.44 8.86 -29.09
CA ARG A 4 6.19 9.64 -30.07
C ARG A 4 5.26 10.53 -30.87
N LEU A 5 5.58 11.83 -30.90
CA LEU A 5 4.83 12.90 -31.59
C LEU A 5 5.77 13.70 -32.47
N SER A 6 5.93 13.33 -33.75
CA SER A 6 6.88 13.97 -34.66
C SER A 6 8.28 14.11 -34.04
N GLU A 7 8.66 15.30 -33.57
CA GLU A 7 9.94 15.64 -32.95
C GLU A 7 10.00 15.42 -31.42
N HIS A 8 8.86 15.08 -30.80
CA HIS A 8 8.70 14.96 -29.36
C HIS A 8 8.56 13.49 -28.92
N ILE A 9 9.07 13.20 -27.74
CA ILE A 9 8.88 11.94 -27.02
C ILE A 9 8.32 12.29 -25.65
N ILE A 10 7.16 11.73 -25.32
CA ILE A 10 6.54 11.84 -23.99
C ILE A 10 6.76 10.50 -23.29
N ASP A 11 7.49 10.52 -22.19
CA ASP A 11 7.66 9.38 -21.30
C ASP A 11 6.64 9.49 -20.17
N THR A 12 5.61 8.65 -20.20
CA THR A 12 4.54 8.67 -19.19
C THR A 12 5.01 8.18 -17.84
N ASP A 13 6.04 7.33 -17.80
CA ASP A 13 6.50 6.68 -16.56
C ASP A 13 7.43 7.64 -15.81
N ARG A 14 8.30 8.33 -16.56
CA ARG A 14 9.18 9.37 -16.02
C ARG A 14 8.52 10.73 -15.89
N ARG A 15 7.32 10.90 -16.46
CA ARG A 15 6.62 12.20 -16.59
C ARG A 15 7.48 13.28 -17.25
N GLU A 16 8.20 12.90 -18.31
CA GLU A 16 9.11 13.79 -19.04
C GLU A 16 8.64 13.99 -20.49
N ILE A 17 8.81 15.21 -21.01
CA ILE A 17 8.67 15.49 -22.44
C ILE A 17 10.05 15.85 -22.97
N ARG A 18 10.45 15.30 -24.10
CA ARG A 18 11.69 15.64 -24.80
C ARG A 18 11.41 16.05 -26.23
N ARG A 19 12.04 17.12 -26.71
CA ARG A 19 12.03 17.54 -28.12
C ARG A 19 13.45 17.40 -28.68
N HIS A 20 13.63 16.63 -29.74
CA HIS A 20 14.96 16.27 -30.27
C HIS A 20 15.94 15.77 -29.18
N GLY A 21 15.42 15.04 -28.19
CA GLY A 21 16.20 14.52 -27.07
C GLY A 21 16.47 15.51 -25.93
N GLN A 22 16.12 16.79 -26.07
CA GLN A 22 16.26 17.79 -25.00
C GLN A 22 14.98 17.89 -24.16
N PRO A 23 15.07 18.00 -22.83
CA PRO A 23 13.89 18.09 -21.97
C PRO A 23 13.10 19.38 -22.21
N VAL A 24 11.78 19.24 -22.32
CA VAL A 24 10.80 20.33 -22.37
C VAL A 24 10.13 20.42 -21.01
N HIS A 25 10.39 21.51 -20.30
CA HIS A 25 9.77 21.72 -18.98
C HIS A 25 8.28 22.01 -19.14
N VAL A 26 7.45 21.25 -18.43
CA VAL A 26 6.00 21.43 -18.39
C VAL A 26 5.50 21.35 -16.95
N GLU A 27 4.47 22.14 -16.63
CA GLU A 27 3.79 22.01 -15.34
C GLU A 27 3.07 20.65 -15.25
N PRO A 28 2.95 20.04 -14.06
CA PRO A 28 2.33 18.72 -13.90
C PRO A 28 0.92 18.62 -14.50
N GLN A 29 0.08 19.62 -14.29
CA GLN A 29 -1.28 19.66 -14.87
C GLN A 29 -1.29 19.77 -16.40
N VAL A 30 -0.28 20.42 -16.99
CA VAL A 30 -0.17 20.53 -18.46
C VAL A 30 0.25 19.19 -19.05
N PHE A 31 1.13 18.46 -18.35
CA PHE A 31 1.50 17.10 -18.70
C PHE A 31 0.28 16.16 -18.66
N ASP A 32 -0.47 16.17 -17.56
CA ASP A 32 -1.66 15.31 -17.40
C ASP A 32 -2.74 15.62 -18.45
N LEU A 33 -2.98 16.91 -18.71
CA LEU A 33 -3.90 17.36 -19.77
C LEU A 33 -3.48 16.82 -21.14
N LEU A 34 -2.19 16.90 -21.47
CA LEU A 34 -1.66 16.46 -22.75
C LEU A 34 -1.78 14.94 -22.92
N VAL A 35 -1.36 14.17 -21.92
CA VAL A 35 -1.47 12.71 -21.93
C VAL A 35 -2.93 12.28 -22.03
N TYR A 36 -3.84 12.96 -21.31
CA TYR A 36 -5.26 12.67 -21.36
C TYR A 36 -5.87 12.94 -22.74
N LEU A 37 -5.54 14.06 -23.39
CA LEU A 37 -6.02 14.38 -24.73
C LEU A 37 -5.51 13.37 -25.78
N ILE A 38 -4.26 12.93 -25.67
CA ILE A 38 -3.68 11.91 -26.57
C ILE A 38 -4.32 10.54 -26.31
N GLY A 39 -4.59 10.21 -25.05
CA GLY A 39 -5.28 8.99 -24.65
C GLY A 39 -6.68 8.86 -25.26
N ASN A 40 -7.37 10.00 -25.43
CA ASN A 40 -8.74 10.10 -25.89
C ASN A 40 -8.86 10.72 -27.30
N SER A 41 -7.87 10.50 -28.18
CA SER A 41 -7.82 11.10 -29.54
C SER A 41 -8.99 10.70 -30.46
N GLU A 42 -9.71 9.63 -30.12
CA GLU A 42 -10.83 9.10 -30.92
C GLU A 42 -12.09 9.97 -30.90
N HIS A 43 -12.29 10.76 -29.83
CA HIS A 43 -13.45 11.63 -29.68
C HIS A 43 -13.06 13.07 -29.29
N VAL A 44 -14.07 13.94 -29.18
CA VAL A 44 -13.90 15.29 -28.63
C VAL A 44 -14.03 15.17 -27.12
N VAL A 45 -13.03 15.67 -26.40
CA VAL A 45 -13.02 15.73 -24.94
C VAL A 45 -13.68 17.03 -24.50
N SER A 46 -14.74 16.92 -23.70
CA SER A 46 -15.52 18.10 -23.29
C SER A 46 -14.83 18.91 -22.18
N LYS A 47 -15.26 20.16 -21.96
CA LYS A 47 -14.74 20.96 -20.84
C LYS A 47 -15.05 20.31 -19.49
N ASP A 48 -16.26 19.78 -19.33
CA ASP A 48 -16.70 19.15 -18.08
C ASP A 48 -15.91 17.86 -17.80
N GLU A 49 -15.58 17.10 -18.84
CA GLU A 49 -14.71 15.94 -18.77
C GLU A 49 -13.28 16.32 -18.38
N LEU A 50 -12.73 17.37 -18.98
CA LEU A 50 -11.42 17.90 -18.58
C LEU A 50 -11.45 18.36 -17.11
N PHE A 51 -12.51 19.04 -16.67
CA PHE A 51 -12.63 19.46 -15.28
C PHE A 51 -12.76 18.29 -14.32
N ALA A 52 -13.54 17.27 -14.67
CA ALA A 52 -13.72 16.06 -13.87
C ALA A 52 -12.40 15.27 -13.75
N THR A 53 -11.64 15.12 -14.83
CA THR A 53 -10.47 14.23 -14.84
C THR A 53 -9.17 14.97 -14.50
N VAL A 54 -8.84 16.06 -15.20
CA VAL A 54 -7.56 16.77 -15.04
C VAL A 54 -7.59 17.71 -13.83
N TRP A 55 -8.75 18.31 -13.54
CA TRP A 55 -8.95 19.18 -12.37
C TRP A 55 -9.68 18.51 -11.20
N ARG A 56 -9.98 17.21 -11.30
CA ARG A 56 -10.63 16.41 -10.25
C ARG A 56 -11.92 17.08 -9.71
N GLY A 57 -12.72 17.66 -10.59
CA GLY A 57 -13.99 18.33 -10.26
C GLY A 57 -13.86 19.72 -9.61
N ARG A 58 -12.65 20.29 -9.50
CA ARG A 58 -12.47 21.66 -8.98
C ARG A 58 -13.07 22.68 -9.94
N ILE A 59 -13.79 23.66 -9.39
CA ILE A 59 -14.32 24.80 -10.16
C ILE A 59 -13.13 25.64 -10.64
N VAL A 60 -12.91 25.68 -11.96
CA VAL A 60 -11.89 26.51 -12.59
C VAL A 60 -12.48 27.37 -13.68
N SER A 61 -11.87 28.53 -13.92
CA SER A 61 -12.34 29.46 -14.94
C SER A 61 -12.01 28.95 -16.34
N ASP A 62 -12.83 29.36 -17.33
CA ASP A 62 -12.53 29.14 -18.75
C ASP A 62 -11.15 29.70 -19.17
N ALA A 63 -10.71 30.79 -18.53
CA ALA A 63 -9.39 31.38 -18.75
C ALA A 63 -8.26 30.47 -18.23
N THR A 64 -8.47 29.78 -17.12
CA THR A 64 -7.53 28.78 -16.58
C THR A 64 -7.39 27.59 -17.52
N LEU A 65 -8.52 27.07 -18.04
CA LEU A 65 -8.52 26.00 -19.03
C LEU A 65 -7.81 26.41 -20.31
N ALA A 66 -8.13 27.59 -20.84
CA ALA A 66 -7.49 28.12 -22.05
C ALA A 66 -5.98 28.28 -21.88
N SER A 67 -5.51 28.76 -20.72
CA SER A 67 -4.09 28.87 -20.40
C SER A 67 -3.39 27.51 -20.42
N ARG A 68 -3.97 26.47 -19.80
CA ARG A 68 -3.38 25.12 -19.79
C ARG A 68 -3.40 24.45 -21.16
N ILE A 69 -4.45 24.65 -21.95
CA ILE A 69 -4.49 24.18 -23.34
C ILE A 69 -3.40 24.85 -24.18
N ASN A 70 -3.18 26.15 -24.00
CA ASN A 70 -2.11 26.86 -24.71
C ASN A 70 -0.72 26.39 -24.28
N ALA A 71 -0.50 26.13 -22.99
CA ALA A 71 0.73 25.54 -22.49
C ALA A 71 0.97 24.12 -23.05
N ALA A 72 -0.09 23.30 -23.12
CA ALA A 72 -0.02 21.95 -23.69
C ALA A 72 0.32 21.99 -25.19
N ARG A 73 -0.27 22.91 -25.95
CA ARG A 73 0.07 23.15 -27.36
C ARG A 73 1.53 23.55 -27.51
N ALA A 74 2.00 24.52 -26.72
CA ALA A 74 3.38 24.98 -26.79
C ALA A 74 4.38 23.85 -26.48
N ALA A 75 4.07 22.97 -25.52
CA ALA A 75 4.92 21.86 -25.13
C ALA A 75 5.18 20.83 -26.25
N ILE A 76 4.29 20.73 -27.24
CA ILE A 76 4.39 19.81 -28.39
C ILE A 76 4.63 20.54 -29.71
N GLY A 77 4.98 21.84 -29.66
CA GLY A 77 5.24 22.64 -30.87
C GLY A 77 3.99 23.09 -31.64
N ASP A 78 2.79 22.99 -31.04
CA ASP A 78 1.53 23.49 -31.59
C ASP A 78 1.23 24.92 -31.09
N SER A 79 0.18 25.57 -31.63
CA SER A 79 -0.31 26.86 -31.16
C SER A 79 -1.83 26.99 -31.31
N GLY A 80 -2.42 27.97 -30.63
CA GLY A 80 -3.85 28.26 -30.77
C GLY A 80 -4.27 28.69 -32.18
N GLU A 81 -3.31 29.11 -33.02
CA GLU A 81 -3.54 29.48 -34.42
C GLU A 81 -3.36 28.30 -35.37
N ARG A 82 -2.32 27.47 -35.15
CA ARG A 82 -2.02 26.29 -36.00
C ARG A 82 -3.00 25.13 -35.73
N GLN A 83 -3.20 24.78 -34.46
CA GLN A 83 -4.06 23.68 -34.01
C GLN A 83 -3.88 22.38 -34.81
N GLU A 84 -2.64 22.05 -35.14
CA GLU A 84 -2.27 20.90 -35.95
C GLU A 84 -2.28 19.60 -35.13
N GLN A 85 -2.15 19.72 -33.80
CA GLN A 85 -2.13 18.58 -32.88
C GLN A 85 -3.30 18.62 -31.89
N ILE A 86 -3.61 19.78 -31.31
CA ILE A 86 -4.76 19.95 -30.41
C ILE A 86 -5.75 20.92 -31.06
N ARG A 87 -6.87 20.39 -31.53
CA ARG A 87 -7.94 21.18 -32.17
C ARG A 87 -8.99 21.60 -31.16
N THR A 88 -9.35 22.88 -31.16
CA THR A 88 -10.51 23.40 -30.44
C THR A 88 -11.76 23.12 -31.29
N VAL A 89 -12.76 22.47 -30.69
CA VAL A 89 -14.09 22.28 -31.29
C VAL A 89 -15.04 23.27 -30.64
N PRO A 90 -15.49 24.32 -31.36
CA PRO A 90 -16.29 25.40 -30.77
C PRO A 90 -17.50 24.88 -30.00
N ARG A 91 -17.68 25.35 -28.76
CA ARG A 91 -18.77 24.98 -27.85
C ARG A 91 -18.85 23.49 -27.46
N ARG A 92 -17.87 22.66 -27.84
CA ARG A 92 -17.85 21.23 -27.51
C ARG A 92 -16.63 20.81 -26.70
N GLY A 93 -15.44 21.33 -26.99
CA GLY A 93 -14.24 20.98 -26.24
C GLY A 93 -12.99 20.91 -27.11
N PHE A 94 -12.12 19.93 -26.86
CA PHE A 94 -10.82 19.79 -27.51
C PHE A 94 -10.62 18.36 -28.03
N ARG A 95 -9.87 18.21 -29.12
CA ARG A 95 -9.52 16.90 -29.67
C ARG A 95 -8.06 16.86 -30.07
N PHE A 96 -7.36 15.80 -29.67
CA PHE A 96 -6.05 15.49 -30.21
C PHE A 96 -6.19 14.89 -31.62
N VAL A 97 -5.53 15.51 -32.60
CA VAL A 97 -5.58 15.13 -34.02
C VAL A 97 -4.19 14.88 -34.62
N GLY A 98 -3.13 15.05 -33.83
CA GLY A 98 -1.75 14.76 -34.25
C GLY A 98 -1.52 13.26 -34.44
N ALA A 99 -0.63 12.90 -35.38
CA ALA A 99 -0.20 11.51 -35.53
C ALA A 99 0.74 11.13 -34.37
N PHE A 100 0.54 9.94 -33.80
CA PHE A 100 1.36 9.43 -32.72
C PHE A 100 1.53 7.92 -32.79
N SER A 101 2.63 7.42 -32.25
CA SER A 101 2.82 6.00 -31.96
C SER A 101 3.05 5.79 -30.46
N ARG A 102 2.60 4.64 -29.96
CA ARG A 102 2.90 4.18 -28.60
C ARG A 102 3.94 3.08 -28.71
N GLU A 103 5.04 3.25 -28.00
CA GLU A 103 6.07 2.24 -27.85
C GLU A 103 6.21 1.95 -26.36
N ASP A 104 6.27 0.68 -26.00
CA ASP A 104 6.79 0.31 -24.69
C ASP A 104 8.25 0.76 -24.63
N ALA A 105 8.61 1.51 -23.59
CA ALA A 105 9.93 2.10 -23.48
C ALA A 105 10.99 0.97 -23.56
N PRO A 106 11.96 1.00 -24.48
CA PRO A 106 12.99 0.00 -24.50
C PRO A 106 13.82 0.14 -23.21
N LEU A 107 13.82 -0.92 -22.42
CA LEU A 107 14.71 -1.06 -21.26
C LEU A 107 16.17 -0.85 -21.72
N PRO A 108 17.01 -0.12 -20.97
CA PRO A 108 18.43 -0.02 -21.30
C PRO A 108 19.03 -1.42 -21.32
N ALA A 109 19.57 -1.80 -22.48
CA ALA A 109 20.21 -3.08 -22.71
C ALA A 109 21.44 -3.22 -21.80
N GLY A 110 21.38 -4.13 -20.83
CA GLY A 110 22.50 -4.38 -19.93
C GLY A 110 22.19 -5.02 -18.59
N ALA A 111 21.17 -5.88 -18.48
CA ALA A 111 21.09 -6.85 -17.40
C ALA A 111 20.28 -8.04 -17.92
N SER A 112 20.93 -9.19 -18.04
CA SER A 112 20.22 -10.46 -18.19
C SER A 112 19.44 -10.69 -16.91
N THR A 113 18.16 -10.38 -16.94
CA THR A 113 17.18 -10.95 -16.02
C THR A 113 16.33 -11.88 -16.86
N THR A 114 16.39 -13.16 -16.50
CA THR A 114 15.39 -14.17 -16.85
C THR A 114 14.01 -13.53 -16.92
N ASP A 115 13.35 -13.71 -18.07
CA ASP A 115 11.97 -13.33 -18.33
C ASP A 115 11.05 -14.05 -17.34
N ILE A 116 10.86 -13.45 -16.17
CA ILE A 116 9.72 -13.74 -15.31
C ILE A 116 8.67 -12.76 -15.84
N GLY A 117 7.78 -13.23 -16.71
CA GLY A 117 6.64 -12.44 -17.18
C GLY A 117 5.93 -11.78 -15.99
N GLU A 118 5.24 -10.66 -16.23
CA GLU A 118 4.49 -9.98 -15.16
C GLU A 118 3.72 -11.02 -14.34
N PRO A 119 3.94 -11.07 -13.00
CA PRO A 119 3.30 -12.09 -12.19
C PRO A 119 1.80 -12.01 -12.42
N ASP A 120 1.14 -13.16 -12.59
CA ASP A 120 -0.31 -13.20 -12.62
C ASP A 120 -0.82 -12.76 -11.25
N LEU A 121 -1.17 -11.48 -11.14
CA LEU A 121 -1.64 -10.86 -9.90
C LEU A 121 -3.14 -11.05 -9.70
N ARG A 122 -3.80 -11.89 -10.51
CA ARG A 122 -5.21 -12.21 -10.31
C ARG A 122 -5.38 -12.93 -8.99
N GLN A 123 -6.15 -12.32 -8.11
CA GLN A 123 -6.50 -12.87 -6.82
C GLN A 123 -7.89 -13.51 -6.89
N GLU A 124 -7.97 -14.78 -6.50
CA GLU A 124 -9.25 -15.44 -6.21
C GLU A 124 -9.45 -15.47 -4.70
N VAL A 125 -10.52 -14.81 -4.23
CA VAL A 125 -10.89 -14.82 -2.80
C VAL A 125 -11.71 -16.07 -2.52
N THR A 126 -11.27 -16.82 -1.51
CA THR A 126 -11.96 -17.99 -0.97
C THR A 126 -12.18 -17.80 0.53
N PHE A 127 -12.90 -18.73 1.15
CA PHE A 127 -13.27 -18.62 2.56
C PHE A 127 -13.02 -19.93 3.30
N CYS A 128 -12.57 -19.81 4.54
CA CYS A 128 -12.55 -20.91 5.50
C CYS A 128 -13.37 -20.53 6.76
N ILE A 129 -13.68 -21.51 7.59
CA ILE A 129 -14.46 -21.32 8.82
C ILE A 129 -13.55 -21.66 10.01
N ALA A 130 -13.34 -20.69 10.89
CA ALA A 130 -12.61 -20.87 12.15
C ALA A 130 -13.38 -21.79 13.12
N PRO A 131 -12.74 -22.36 14.15
CA PRO A 131 -13.39 -23.27 15.09
C PRO A 131 -14.63 -22.72 15.80
N ASP A 132 -14.70 -21.39 15.98
CA ASP A 132 -15.83 -20.68 16.58
C ASP A 132 -16.97 -20.34 15.59
N GLY A 133 -16.82 -20.74 14.32
CA GLY A 133 -17.78 -20.47 13.25
C GLY A 133 -17.52 -19.17 12.47
N THR A 134 -16.51 -18.37 12.84
CA THR A 134 -16.16 -17.13 12.11
C THR A 134 -15.68 -17.46 10.70
N ARG A 135 -16.28 -16.87 9.67
CA ARG A 135 -15.79 -16.98 8.30
C ARG A 135 -14.62 -16.04 8.06
N LEU A 136 -13.52 -16.58 7.55
CA LEU A 136 -12.31 -15.84 7.20
C LEU A 136 -12.14 -15.84 5.69
N ALA A 137 -11.96 -14.66 5.11
CA ALA A 137 -11.63 -14.50 3.69
C ALA A 137 -10.11 -14.63 3.51
N MET A 138 -9.69 -15.42 2.54
CA MET A 138 -8.29 -15.70 2.24
C MET A 138 -8.05 -15.73 0.74
N ALA A 139 -6.82 -15.45 0.34
CA ALA A 139 -6.41 -15.52 -1.05
C ALA A 139 -4.91 -15.76 -1.20
N ALA A 140 -4.52 -16.27 -2.37
CA ALA A 140 -3.12 -16.42 -2.76
C ALA A 140 -2.91 -15.80 -4.14
N VAL A 141 -1.73 -15.18 -4.33
CA VAL A 141 -1.31 -14.58 -5.59
C VAL A 141 0.17 -14.86 -5.83
N GLY A 142 0.57 -14.98 -7.08
CA GLY A 142 1.97 -15.20 -7.46
C GLY A 142 2.42 -16.65 -7.34
N SER A 143 3.71 -16.87 -7.56
CA SER A 143 4.31 -18.19 -7.65
C SER A 143 5.65 -18.24 -6.92
N GLY A 144 6.08 -19.44 -6.52
CA GLY A 144 7.35 -19.66 -5.82
C GLY A 144 7.16 -20.09 -4.37
N PRO A 145 8.17 -19.84 -3.49
CA PRO A 145 8.07 -20.15 -2.07
C PRO A 145 6.85 -19.50 -1.44
N ILE A 146 6.19 -20.20 -0.50
CA ILE A 146 4.99 -19.69 0.17
C ILE A 146 5.41 -18.62 1.18
N LEU A 147 4.80 -17.44 1.07
CA LEU A 147 4.93 -16.35 2.03
C LEU A 147 3.53 -16.01 2.56
N VAL A 148 3.29 -16.28 3.84
CA VAL A 148 2.02 -15.95 4.50
C VAL A 148 2.16 -14.60 5.19
N LYS A 149 1.40 -13.61 4.74
CA LYS A 149 1.26 -12.33 5.44
C LYS A 149 0.14 -12.45 6.48
N THR A 150 0.43 -12.10 7.73
CA THR A 150 -0.58 -12.06 8.78
C THR A 150 -1.67 -11.03 8.46
N GLY A 151 -2.92 -11.36 8.79
CA GLY A 151 -4.00 -10.39 8.88
C GLY A 151 -3.65 -9.29 9.89
N SER A 152 -4.08 -8.07 9.61
CA SER A 152 -3.81 -6.90 10.44
C SER A 152 -4.99 -5.95 10.37
N TRP A 153 -5.29 -5.25 11.46
CA TRP A 153 -6.15 -4.08 11.36
C TRP A 153 -5.30 -2.90 10.85
N LEU A 154 -5.45 -2.40 9.62
CA LEU A 154 -6.51 -2.62 8.64
C LEU A 154 -5.99 -3.35 7.39
N ASN A 155 -6.72 -4.36 6.92
CA ASN A 155 -6.52 -4.91 5.59
C ASN A 155 -7.85 -5.28 4.93
N HIS A 156 -7.85 -5.26 3.61
CA HIS A 156 -8.98 -5.68 2.79
C HIS A 156 -8.45 -6.33 1.52
N LEU A 157 -8.74 -7.61 1.35
CA LEU A 157 -8.13 -8.45 0.32
C LEU A 157 -8.23 -7.88 -1.09
N GLU A 158 -9.38 -7.33 -1.49
CA GLU A 158 -9.58 -6.69 -2.79
C GLU A 158 -9.08 -5.24 -2.82
N PHE A 159 -9.58 -4.39 -1.91
CA PHE A 159 -9.30 -2.94 -1.95
C PHE A 159 -7.80 -2.63 -1.86
N ASP A 160 -7.02 -3.39 -1.10
CA ASP A 160 -5.56 -3.18 -0.98
C ASP A 160 -4.81 -3.30 -2.33
N TRP A 161 -5.37 -4.00 -3.33
CA TRP A 161 -4.77 -4.07 -4.67
C TRP A 161 -4.90 -2.77 -5.47
N GLU A 162 -5.86 -1.92 -5.11
CA GLU A 162 -6.02 -0.58 -5.67
C GLU A 162 -5.23 0.48 -4.88
N SER A 163 -4.54 0.07 -3.82
CA SER A 163 -3.94 1.00 -2.86
C SER A 163 -2.66 1.66 -3.38
N PRO A 164 -2.56 3.00 -3.45
CA PRO A 164 -1.29 3.68 -3.71
C PRO A 164 -0.31 3.58 -2.51
N VAL A 165 -0.71 2.94 -1.41
CA VAL A 165 0.12 2.70 -0.21
C VAL A 165 0.56 1.23 -0.13
N PHE A 166 -0.38 0.29 -0.21
CA PHE A 166 -0.09 -1.13 0.03
C PHE A 166 0.20 -1.94 -1.25
N PHE A 167 -0.42 -1.61 -2.39
CA PHE A 167 -0.22 -2.36 -3.64
C PHE A 167 1.25 -2.52 -4.02
N PRO A 168 2.12 -1.48 -3.93
CA PRO A 168 3.52 -1.64 -4.27
C PRO A 168 4.22 -2.75 -3.49
N LEU A 169 3.89 -2.92 -2.20
CA LEU A 169 4.53 -3.90 -1.34
C LEU A 169 3.99 -5.28 -1.65
N LEU A 170 2.66 -5.39 -1.76
CA LEU A 170 1.98 -6.63 -2.10
C LEU A 170 2.48 -7.19 -3.43
N ARG A 171 2.59 -6.32 -4.45
CA ARG A 171 3.18 -6.66 -5.74
C ARG A 171 4.62 -7.14 -5.60
N LYS A 172 5.47 -6.42 -4.86
CA LYS A 172 6.88 -6.79 -4.70
C LYS A 172 7.06 -8.12 -3.96
N LEU A 173 6.21 -8.42 -2.98
CA LEU A 173 6.20 -9.71 -2.29
C LEU A 173 5.73 -10.83 -3.23
N ALA A 174 4.63 -10.63 -3.96
CA ALA A 174 4.06 -11.62 -4.88
C ALA A 174 4.93 -11.90 -6.13
N GLN A 175 5.86 -11.01 -6.48
CA GLN A 175 6.80 -11.21 -7.59
C GLN A 175 7.73 -12.44 -7.40
N HIS A 176 8.06 -12.78 -6.16
CA HIS A 176 9.03 -13.84 -5.86
C HIS A 176 8.48 -14.89 -4.88
N SER A 177 7.19 -14.83 -4.56
CA SER A 177 6.54 -15.76 -3.65
C SER A 177 5.10 -16.02 -4.07
N SER A 178 4.60 -17.18 -3.67
CA SER A 178 3.15 -17.38 -3.55
C SER A 178 2.72 -16.67 -2.26
N LEU A 179 2.28 -15.41 -2.43
CA LEU A 179 1.85 -14.54 -1.35
C LEU A 179 0.44 -14.93 -0.92
N VAL A 180 0.34 -15.49 0.29
CA VAL A 180 -0.92 -15.82 0.95
C VAL A 180 -1.30 -14.68 1.89
N ARG A 181 -2.55 -14.25 1.79
CA ARG A 181 -3.14 -13.19 2.60
C ARG A 181 -4.51 -13.62 3.08
N PHE A 182 -4.95 -13.05 4.18
CA PHE A 182 -6.33 -13.16 4.65
C PHE A 182 -6.74 -11.87 5.36
N ASP A 183 -8.04 -11.59 5.35
CA ASP A 183 -8.61 -10.51 6.16
C ASP A 183 -8.80 -11.03 7.59
N ALA A 184 -8.29 -10.30 8.58
CA ALA A 184 -8.48 -10.68 9.98
C ALA A 184 -9.97 -10.69 10.33
N ARG A 185 -10.38 -11.52 11.30
CA ARG A 185 -11.73 -11.47 11.85
C ARG A 185 -12.12 -10.03 12.21
N GLY A 186 -13.33 -9.62 11.91
CA GLY A 186 -13.79 -8.25 12.15
C GLY A 186 -13.37 -7.25 11.06
N THR A 187 -12.66 -7.70 10.02
CA THR A 187 -12.11 -6.83 8.97
C THR A 187 -12.36 -7.33 7.55
N GLY A 188 -12.32 -6.40 6.58
CA GLY A 188 -12.34 -6.68 5.15
C GLY A 188 -13.51 -7.56 4.73
N LEU A 189 -13.21 -8.64 4.00
CA LEU A 189 -14.19 -9.61 3.51
C LEU A 189 -14.49 -10.75 4.50
N SER A 190 -13.77 -10.83 5.62
CA SER A 190 -14.07 -11.78 6.71
C SER A 190 -15.34 -11.36 7.47
N ASP A 191 -15.86 -12.22 8.35
CA ASP A 191 -17.03 -11.87 9.14
C ASP A 191 -16.75 -10.69 10.08
N TRP A 192 -17.67 -9.72 10.09
CA TRP A 192 -17.58 -8.54 10.96
C TRP A 192 -18.22 -8.77 12.32
N ASN A 193 -19.09 -9.77 12.46
CA ASN A 193 -19.73 -10.09 13.72
C ASN A 193 -18.87 -11.09 14.50
N ILE A 194 -17.97 -10.57 15.33
CA ILE A 194 -16.97 -11.34 16.07
C ILE A 194 -17.30 -11.50 17.57
N GLY A 195 -18.58 -11.36 17.95
CA GLY A 195 -19.01 -11.52 19.34
C GLY A 195 -18.45 -10.47 20.32
N GLU A 196 -18.32 -10.85 21.59
CA GLU A 196 -17.55 -10.10 22.59
C GLU A 196 -16.05 -10.29 22.31
N ALA A 197 -15.28 -9.20 22.41
CA ALA A 197 -13.90 -9.05 21.91
C ALA A 197 -13.08 -10.35 21.78
N PRO A 198 -12.61 -10.73 20.56
CA PRO A 198 -11.86 -11.96 20.38
C PRO A 198 -10.55 -11.91 21.18
N SER A 199 -10.21 -13.05 21.77
CA SER A 199 -8.92 -13.26 22.40
C SER A 199 -7.78 -13.22 21.37
N PHE A 200 -6.59 -12.90 21.85
CA PHE A 200 -5.38 -12.98 21.02
C PHE A 200 -5.13 -14.41 20.51
N ASP A 201 -5.45 -15.42 21.32
CA ASP A 201 -5.31 -16.83 20.93
C ASP A 201 -6.22 -17.21 19.77
N GLU A 202 -7.45 -16.67 19.72
CA GLU A 202 -8.35 -16.85 18.58
C GLU A 202 -7.79 -16.19 17.31
N MET A 203 -7.11 -15.05 17.41
CA MET A 203 -6.44 -14.44 16.24
C MET A 203 -5.25 -15.26 15.73
N VAL A 204 -4.52 -15.93 16.62
CA VAL A 204 -3.47 -16.89 16.21
C VAL A 204 -4.10 -18.14 15.61
N SER A 205 -5.22 -18.62 16.16
CA SER A 205 -6.01 -19.73 15.64
C SER A 205 -6.60 -19.43 14.25
N ASP A 206 -6.95 -18.18 13.95
CA ASP A 206 -7.35 -17.78 12.59
C ASP A 206 -6.24 -18.02 11.58
N LEU A 207 -5.00 -17.65 11.93
CA LEU A 207 -3.85 -17.92 11.07
C LEU A 207 -3.64 -19.43 10.90
N GLU A 208 -3.75 -20.23 11.96
CA GLU A 208 -3.71 -21.70 11.90
C GLU A 208 -4.79 -22.24 10.95
N THR A 209 -6.03 -21.76 11.08
CA THR A 209 -7.17 -22.15 10.24
C THR A 209 -6.91 -21.84 8.76
N VAL A 210 -6.42 -20.64 8.45
CA VAL A 210 -6.15 -20.22 7.07
C VAL A 210 -5.06 -21.08 6.43
N VAL A 211 -3.94 -21.28 7.13
CA VAL A 211 -2.83 -22.06 6.55
C VAL A 211 -3.17 -23.55 6.45
N ASP A 212 -4.02 -24.07 7.32
CA ASP A 212 -4.51 -25.45 7.24
C ASP A 212 -5.53 -25.63 6.13
N ALA A 213 -6.47 -24.68 5.96
CA ALA A 213 -7.46 -24.70 4.87
C ALA A 213 -6.80 -24.58 3.48
N MET A 214 -5.65 -23.91 3.39
CA MET A 214 -4.83 -23.84 2.18
C MET A 214 -3.78 -24.96 2.09
N GLU A 215 -3.80 -25.92 3.02
CA GLU A 215 -2.92 -27.11 3.08
C GLU A 215 -1.41 -26.78 3.12
N LEU A 216 -1.03 -25.64 3.69
CA LEU A 216 0.34 -25.13 3.70
C LEU A 216 1.16 -25.78 4.82
N ARG A 217 2.07 -26.68 4.49
CA ARG A 217 2.86 -27.41 5.52
C ARG A 217 4.06 -26.62 6.05
N GLU A 218 4.75 -25.92 5.17
CA GLU A 218 5.99 -25.18 5.49
C GLU A 218 6.02 -23.87 4.66
N PHE A 219 6.25 -22.73 5.32
CA PHE A 219 6.18 -21.40 4.68
C PHE A 219 7.02 -20.36 5.43
N SER A 220 7.22 -19.20 4.82
CA SER A 220 7.76 -18.02 5.52
C SER A 220 6.61 -17.15 6.02
N LEU A 221 6.80 -16.49 7.17
CA LEU A 221 5.83 -15.56 7.73
C LEU A 221 6.27 -14.11 7.55
N PHE A 222 5.31 -13.26 7.21
CA PHE A 222 5.47 -11.82 7.14
C PHE A 222 4.49 -11.13 8.10
N GLY A 223 5.02 -10.60 9.20
CA GLY A 223 4.28 -9.84 10.21
C GLY A 223 4.58 -8.35 10.10
N MET A 224 3.57 -7.54 9.81
CA MET A 224 3.69 -6.08 9.80
C MET A 224 2.92 -5.48 10.96
N SER A 225 3.54 -4.52 11.67
CA SER A 225 2.90 -3.81 12.77
C SER A 225 2.34 -4.79 13.83
N GLN A 226 1.05 -4.69 14.15
CA GLN A 226 0.29 -5.60 15.01
C GLN A 226 0.41 -7.08 14.61
N GLY A 227 0.52 -7.36 13.31
CA GLY A 227 0.69 -8.71 12.79
C GLY A 227 2.00 -9.37 13.22
N ALA A 228 3.00 -8.59 13.64
CA ALA A 228 4.24 -9.12 14.19
C ALA A 228 4.01 -10.00 15.42
N ALA A 229 3.13 -9.60 16.34
CA ALA A 229 2.88 -10.39 17.54
C ALA A 229 2.17 -11.71 17.22
N ILE A 230 1.21 -11.70 16.28
CA ILE A 230 0.56 -12.91 15.78
C ILE A 230 1.61 -13.84 15.14
N ALA A 231 2.49 -13.29 14.30
CA ALA A 231 3.54 -14.07 13.64
C ALA A 231 4.54 -14.66 14.65
N ILE A 232 4.93 -13.90 15.69
CA ILE A 232 5.78 -14.37 16.79
C ILE A 232 5.10 -15.53 17.53
N ALA A 233 3.85 -15.35 17.93
CA ALA A 233 3.09 -16.37 18.65
C ALA A 233 2.93 -17.65 17.82
N TYR A 234 2.59 -17.51 16.54
CA TYR A 234 2.49 -18.65 15.62
C TYR A 234 3.84 -19.37 15.46
N ALA A 235 4.92 -18.65 15.19
CA ALA A 235 6.24 -19.24 15.00
C ALA A 235 6.76 -19.94 16.28
N ALA A 236 6.42 -19.42 17.46
CA ALA A 236 6.75 -20.06 18.73
C ALA A 236 5.94 -21.35 18.97
N ARG A 237 4.68 -21.41 18.50
CA ARG A 237 3.81 -22.61 18.59
C ARG A 237 4.16 -23.68 17.55
N HIS A 238 4.56 -23.26 16.36
CA HIS A 238 4.76 -24.12 15.19
C HIS A 238 6.14 -23.94 14.56
N PRO A 239 7.25 -24.09 15.30
CA PRO A 239 8.61 -23.82 14.79
C PRO A 239 8.97 -24.69 13.58
N GLN A 240 8.36 -25.87 13.44
CA GLN A 240 8.55 -26.78 12.30
C GLN A 240 7.86 -26.34 11.01
N ARG A 241 6.90 -25.40 11.07
CA ARG A 241 6.15 -24.92 9.89
C ARG A 241 6.71 -23.61 9.34
N VAL A 242 7.46 -22.85 10.14
CA VAL A 242 7.92 -21.51 9.77
C VAL A 242 9.41 -21.54 9.41
N ARG A 243 9.72 -21.35 8.13
CA ARG A 243 11.10 -21.34 7.61
C ARG A 243 11.86 -20.08 8.01
N LYS A 244 11.19 -18.95 7.86
CA LYS A 244 11.74 -17.60 8.03
C LYS A 244 10.63 -16.68 8.53
N LEU A 245 10.97 -15.75 9.41
CA LEU A 245 10.07 -14.75 9.95
C LEU A 245 10.57 -13.35 9.57
N VAL A 246 9.75 -12.58 8.86
CA VAL A 246 10.01 -11.18 8.53
C VAL A 246 9.07 -10.31 9.34
N ILE A 247 9.61 -9.35 10.09
CA ILE A 247 8.87 -8.39 10.89
C ILE A 247 9.18 -6.97 10.36
N VAL A 248 8.13 -6.20 10.04
CA VAL A 248 8.26 -4.80 9.62
C VAL A 248 7.46 -3.89 10.55
N GLY A 249 8.12 -2.95 11.22
CA GLY A 249 7.47 -1.98 12.12
C GLY A 249 6.74 -2.63 13.30
N GLY A 250 7.17 -3.83 13.71
CA GLY A 250 6.48 -4.66 14.71
C GLY A 250 6.87 -4.35 16.15
N TYR A 251 6.16 -4.99 17.08
CA TYR A 251 6.43 -4.94 18.52
C TYR A 251 6.02 -6.26 19.19
N SER A 252 6.59 -6.56 20.37
CA SER A 252 6.17 -7.69 21.22
C SER A 252 5.17 -7.29 22.30
N GLN A 253 5.17 -6.03 22.72
CA GLN A 253 4.27 -5.49 23.74
C GLN A 253 3.41 -4.38 23.16
N GLY A 254 2.10 -4.53 23.33
CA GLY A 254 1.11 -3.50 23.05
C GLY A 254 1.37 -2.25 23.87
N ARG A 255 0.86 -1.11 23.41
CA ARG A 255 1.16 0.20 24.00
C ARG A 255 0.91 0.26 25.52
N ASN A 256 -0.19 -0.31 26.00
CA ASN A 256 -0.54 -0.30 27.42
C ASN A 256 0.35 -1.21 28.27
N MET A 257 1.02 -2.18 27.66
CA MET A 257 1.90 -3.13 28.35
C MET A 257 3.33 -2.59 28.54
N ARG A 258 3.65 -1.40 27.99
CA ARG A 258 4.99 -0.79 28.03
C ARG A 258 5.28 0.01 29.31
N GLY A 259 4.30 0.14 30.21
CA GLY A 259 4.47 0.81 31.51
C GLY A 259 4.55 2.34 31.45
N SER A 260 4.10 2.98 30.37
CA SER A 260 4.05 4.45 30.22
C SER A 260 2.63 4.98 30.47
N GLU A 261 2.45 5.78 31.53
CA GLU A 261 1.18 6.46 31.81
C GLU A 261 0.79 7.49 30.74
N SER A 262 1.78 8.07 30.04
CA SER A 262 1.52 8.98 28.91
C SER A 262 0.91 8.20 27.74
N ASP A 263 1.52 7.06 27.40
CA ASP A 263 1.08 6.21 26.30
C ASP A 263 -0.34 5.68 26.54
N ALA A 264 -0.66 5.32 27.78
CA ALA A 264 -2.00 4.87 28.18
C ALA A 264 -3.06 5.98 28.00
N ARG A 265 -2.76 7.22 28.42
CA ARG A 265 -3.67 8.37 28.22
C ARG A 265 -3.84 8.72 26.75
N GLU A 266 -2.76 8.68 25.97
CA GLU A 266 -2.82 8.89 24.53
C GLU A 266 -3.65 7.80 23.83
N ALA A 267 -3.52 6.55 24.26
CA ALA A 267 -4.34 5.45 23.77
C ALA A 267 -5.83 5.73 24.05
N GLU A 268 -6.21 6.08 25.29
CA GLU A 268 -7.61 6.38 25.65
C GLU A 268 -8.21 7.53 24.83
N ALA A 269 -7.44 8.61 24.62
CA ALA A 269 -7.86 9.74 23.80
C ALA A 269 -8.08 9.30 22.33
N LEU A 270 -7.13 8.54 21.78
CA LEU A 270 -7.24 7.98 20.43
C LEU A 270 -8.47 7.08 20.28
N MET A 271 -8.73 6.20 21.24
CA MET A 271 -9.91 5.31 21.23
C MET A 271 -11.22 6.10 21.22
N THR A 272 -11.30 7.17 22.00
CA THR A 272 -12.48 8.04 22.06
C THR A 272 -12.72 8.71 20.71
N MET A 273 -11.67 9.26 20.10
CA MET A 273 -11.78 9.91 18.80
C MET A 273 -12.11 8.91 17.68
N MET A 274 -11.56 7.69 17.73
CA MET A 274 -11.95 6.61 16.81
C MET A 274 -13.44 6.29 16.93
N ARG A 275 -13.99 6.12 18.14
CA ARG A 275 -15.44 5.86 18.32
C ARG A 275 -16.33 6.93 17.68
N LEU A 276 -15.88 8.18 17.68
CA LEU A 276 -16.66 9.32 17.18
C LEU A 276 -16.49 9.57 15.68
N GLY A 277 -15.27 9.41 15.16
CA GLY A 277 -14.93 9.81 13.79
C GLY A 277 -14.74 8.68 12.81
N TRP A 278 -14.65 7.42 13.25
CA TRP A 278 -14.30 6.31 12.37
C TRP A 278 -15.35 6.08 11.28
N GLY A 279 -14.87 5.97 10.04
CA GLY A 279 -15.72 5.75 8.88
C GLY A 279 -16.41 7.01 8.32
N ASP A 280 -16.22 8.17 8.96
CA ASP A 280 -16.63 9.47 8.41
C ASP A 280 -15.52 10.05 7.54
N GLU A 281 -15.78 10.16 6.23
CA GLU A 281 -14.85 10.71 5.23
C GLU A 281 -14.53 12.19 5.43
N HIS A 282 -15.40 12.92 6.14
CA HIS A 282 -15.21 14.33 6.48
C HIS A 282 -14.55 14.53 7.85
N SER A 283 -14.26 13.45 8.58
CA SER A 283 -13.58 13.53 9.86
C SER A 283 -12.13 13.97 9.68
N ALA A 284 -11.88 15.25 10.00
CA ALA A 284 -10.52 15.80 10.04
C ALA A 284 -9.60 15.00 10.97
N PHE A 285 -10.16 14.41 12.04
CA PHE A 285 -9.41 13.52 12.92
C PHE A 285 -8.99 12.24 12.20
N MET A 286 -9.85 11.60 11.40
CA MET A 286 -9.47 10.37 10.70
C MET A 286 -8.45 10.61 9.58
N GLN A 287 -8.49 11.78 8.93
CA GLN A 287 -7.44 12.20 8.01
C GLN A 287 -6.10 12.44 8.73
N ALA A 288 -6.14 13.09 9.90
CA ALA A 288 -4.96 13.26 10.75
C ALA A 288 -4.43 11.89 11.23
N PHE A 289 -5.33 10.96 11.59
CA PHE A 289 -4.98 9.59 11.97
C PHE A 289 -4.23 8.87 10.85
N SER A 290 -4.73 8.90 9.62
CA SER A 290 -4.03 8.36 8.44
C SER A 290 -2.64 8.99 8.25
N SER A 291 -2.52 10.29 8.48
CA SER A 291 -1.25 11.04 8.38
C SER A 291 -0.22 10.63 9.44
N ILE A 292 -0.63 10.05 10.58
CA ILE A 292 0.33 9.52 11.58
C ILE A 292 1.04 8.28 11.04
N TYR A 293 0.37 7.46 10.22
CA TYR A 293 0.94 6.23 9.63
C TYR A 293 1.83 6.53 8.43
N VAL A 294 1.46 7.51 7.63
CA VAL A 294 2.17 7.92 6.40
C VAL A 294 2.36 9.45 6.36
N PRO A 295 3.15 10.05 7.27
CA PRO A 295 3.31 11.51 7.35
C PRO A 295 3.91 12.15 6.09
N LYS A 296 4.61 11.38 5.25
CA LYS A 296 5.09 11.84 3.92
C LYS A 296 4.17 11.43 2.78
N GLY A 297 3.02 10.83 3.08
CA GLY A 297 2.04 10.41 2.09
C GLY A 297 1.50 11.61 1.30
N THR A 298 1.28 11.39 0.01
CA THR A 298 0.52 12.33 -0.82
C THR A 298 -0.92 12.45 -0.33
N PRO A 299 -1.64 13.53 -0.68
CA PRO A 299 -3.07 13.65 -0.35
C PRO A 299 -3.90 12.46 -0.82
N GLU A 300 -3.54 11.85 -1.96
CA GLU A 300 -4.20 10.66 -2.50
C GLU A 300 -3.98 9.42 -1.64
N GLN A 301 -2.75 9.22 -1.13
CA GLN A 301 -2.44 8.12 -0.21
C GLN A 301 -3.13 8.28 1.14
N ILE A 302 -3.17 9.50 1.68
CA ILE A 302 -3.86 9.80 2.95
C ILE A 302 -5.37 9.57 2.80
N GLU A 303 -5.97 10.07 1.71
CA GLU A 303 -7.38 9.88 1.40
C GLU A 303 -7.72 8.39 1.23
N TRP A 304 -6.91 7.64 0.48
CA TRP A 304 -7.12 6.21 0.31
C TRP A 304 -7.05 5.47 1.65
N PHE A 305 -6.08 5.80 2.51
CA PHE A 305 -5.96 5.19 3.84
C PHE A 305 -7.17 5.51 4.72
N THR A 306 -7.72 6.73 4.62
CA THR A 306 -8.97 7.10 5.30
C THR A 306 -10.16 6.30 4.77
N GLN A 307 -10.25 6.06 3.46
CA GLN A 307 -11.31 5.21 2.89
C GLN A 307 -11.18 3.74 3.31
N LEU A 308 -9.95 3.23 3.43
CA LEU A 308 -9.70 1.88 3.92
C LEU A 308 -10.32 1.68 5.32
N GLN A 309 -10.25 2.67 6.21
CA GLN A 309 -10.83 2.58 7.55
C GLN A 309 -12.31 2.19 7.53
N ARG A 310 -13.09 2.85 6.66
CA ARG A 310 -14.53 2.58 6.47
C ARG A 310 -14.79 1.24 5.80
N LYS A 311 -14.00 0.91 4.79
CA LYS A 311 -14.19 -0.30 3.98
C LYS A 311 -13.74 -1.56 4.72
N ALA A 312 -12.75 -1.44 5.59
CA ALA A 312 -12.14 -2.59 6.24
C ALA A 312 -12.68 -2.86 7.64
N ALA A 313 -13.32 -1.92 8.35
CA ALA A 313 -13.90 -2.22 9.67
C ALA A 313 -14.99 -1.24 10.08
N SER A 314 -15.95 -1.71 10.90
CA SER A 314 -16.83 -0.83 11.66
C SER A 314 -16.05 -0.09 12.75
N ALA A 315 -16.59 1.03 13.23
CA ALA A 315 -16.01 1.78 14.35
C ALA A 315 -15.83 0.90 15.60
N ASP A 316 -16.82 0.06 15.91
CA ASP A 316 -16.78 -0.87 17.03
C ASP A 316 -15.68 -1.91 16.87
N ASN A 317 -15.55 -2.54 15.70
CA ASN A 317 -14.48 -3.52 15.45
C ASN A 317 -13.11 -2.87 15.48
N ALA A 318 -12.99 -1.67 14.90
CA ALA A 318 -11.77 -0.89 14.93
C ALA A 318 -11.29 -0.61 16.36
N VAL A 319 -12.21 -0.18 17.21
CA VAL A 319 -11.95 0.10 18.62
C VAL A 319 -11.62 -1.19 19.38
N ARG A 320 -12.35 -2.28 19.14
CA ARG A 320 -12.12 -3.57 19.79
C ARG A 320 -10.75 -4.14 19.44
N LEU A 321 -10.45 -4.27 18.14
CA LEU A 321 -9.18 -4.82 17.66
C LEU A 321 -8.00 -3.99 18.16
N ARG A 322 -8.10 -2.65 18.09
CA ARG A 322 -7.06 -1.76 18.61
C ARG A 322 -6.86 -1.95 20.12
N THR A 323 -7.93 -2.06 20.89
CA THR A 323 -7.85 -2.32 22.34
C THR A 323 -7.13 -3.63 22.62
N ILE A 324 -7.42 -4.69 21.87
CA ILE A 324 -6.74 -5.99 22.02
C ILE A 324 -5.23 -5.82 21.78
N PHE A 325 -4.85 -5.26 20.62
CA PHE A 325 -3.45 -5.08 20.23
C PHE A 325 -2.67 -4.09 21.11
N ASP A 326 -3.34 -3.18 21.81
CA ASP A 326 -2.70 -2.29 22.78
C ASP A 326 -2.41 -3.01 24.12
N ASN A 327 -3.06 -4.15 24.40
CA ASN A 327 -2.92 -4.91 25.64
C ASN A 327 -2.23 -6.29 25.48
N ILE A 328 -1.72 -6.63 24.28
CA ILE A 328 -0.98 -7.88 24.10
C ILE A 328 0.43 -7.82 24.69
N ASP A 329 0.93 -8.97 25.11
CA ASP A 329 2.33 -9.18 25.46
C ASP A 329 2.76 -10.58 25.00
N VAL A 330 3.72 -10.63 24.07
CA VAL A 330 4.36 -11.87 23.59
C VAL A 330 5.87 -11.85 23.83
N SER A 331 6.35 -11.00 24.75
CA SER A 331 7.78 -10.82 25.03
C SER A 331 8.45 -12.07 25.59
N ASP A 332 7.70 -12.90 26.32
CA ASP A 332 8.14 -14.17 26.88
C ASP A 332 8.45 -15.22 25.78
N LEU A 333 7.83 -15.09 24.60
CA LEU A 333 8.02 -16.01 23.48
C LEU A 333 9.32 -15.74 22.70
N LEU A 334 9.85 -14.52 22.74
CA LEU A 334 10.95 -14.08 21.86
C LEU A 334 12.21 -14.93 22.00
N SER A 335 12.59 -15.24 23.24
CA SER A 335 13.80 -16.04 23.53
C SER A 335 13.69 -17.51 23.10
N ARG A 336 12.46 -17.98 22.87
CA ARG A 336 12.15 -19.37 22.47
C ARG A 336 12.11 -19.55 20.96
N LEU A 337 12.11 -18.46 20.19
CA LEU A 337 12.11 -18.52 18.74
C LEU A 337 13.43 -19.10 18.23
N THR A 338 13.31 -20.19 17.46
CA THR A 338 14.42 -20.80 16.72
C THR A 338 14.40 -20.44 15.23
N THR A 339 13.30 -19.84 14.77
CA THR A 339 13.11 -19.42 13.38
C THR A 339 14.05 -18.26 13.02
N PRO A 340 14.82 -18.37 11.92
CA PRO A 340 15.58 -17.25 11.38
C PRO A 340 14.67 -16.04 11.21
N THR A 341 15.06 -14.91 11.81
CA THR A 341 14.20 -13.71 11.87
C THR A 341 14.90 -12.48 11.31
N LEU A 342 14.19 -11.72 10.48
CA LEU A 342 14.57 -10.39 10.02
C LEU A 342 13.59 -9.36 10.58
N VAL A 343 14.11 -8.34 11.25
CA VAL A 343 13.34 -7.21 11.79
C VAL A 343 13.77 -5.94 11.05
N LEU A 344 12.82 -5.27 10.39
CA LEU A 344 13.04 -3.98 9.75
C LEU A 344 12.19 -2.91 10.44
N HIS A 345 12.76 -1.73 10.70
CA HIS A 345 12.04 -0.67 11.42
C HIS A 345 12.44 0.73 10.98
N SER A 346 11.45 1.60 10.76
CA SER A 346 11.63 3.02 10.43
C SER A 346 12.15 3.81 11.63
N ARG A 347 13.22 4.59 11.44
CA ARG A 347 13.89 5.35 12.52
C ARG A 347 13.00 6.38 13.20
N HIS A 348 12.04 6.94 12.46
CA HIS A 348 11.17 8.02 12.92
C HIS A 348 9.70 7.61 12.90
N ASP A 349 9.43 6.31 13.05
CA ASP A 349 8.09 5.75 13.15
C ASP A 349 7.32 6.34 14.35
N SER A 350 6.21 7.02 14.05
CA SER A 350 5.36 7.69 15.05
C SER A 350 4.23 6.79 15.58
N VAL A 351 4.03 5.61 14.98
CA VAL A 351 3.01 4.64 15.40
C VAL A 351 3.60 3.63 16.38
N VAL A 352 4.72 3.02 15.97
CA VAL A 352 5.46 2.03 16.76
C VAL A 352 6.89 2.55 16.94
N PRO A 353 7.29 2.97 18.16
CA PRO A 353 8.61 3.55 18.39
C PRO A 353 9.73 2.63 17.91
N TYR A 354 10.75 3.21 17.27
CA TYR A 354 11.91 2.49 16.72
C TYR A 354 12.60 1.54 17.72
N GLU A 355 12.56 1.86 19.01
CA GLU A 355 13.10 1.01 20.07
C GLU A 355 12.40 -0.35 20.17
N GLN A 356 11.12 -0.45 19.79
CA GLN A 356 10.39 -1.72 19.79
C GLN A 356 11.00 -2.72 18.80
N GLY A 357 11.37 -2.27 17.60
CA GLY A 357 12.09 -3.11 16.64
C GLY A 357 13.46 -3.54 17.12
N ARG A 358 14.19 -2.64 17.82
CA ARG A 358 15.48 -2.98 18.44
C ARG A 358 15.33 -4.01 19.55
N MET A 359 14.32 -3.86 20.40
CA MET A 359 14.01 -4.82 21.47
C MET A 359 13.67 -6.19 20.91
N LEU A 360 12.84 -6.25 19.86
CA LEU A 360 12.53 -7.50 19.16
C LEU A 360 13.82 -8.19 18.66
N ALA A 361 14.65 -7.48 17.90
CA ALA A 361 15.85 -8.07 17.34
C ALA A 361 16.90 -8.46 18.40
N ALA A 362 16.96 -7.74 19.53
CA ALA A 362 17.86 -8.07 20.63
C ALA A 362 17.42 -9.31 21.42
N ALA A 363 16.11 -9.53 21.54
CA ALA A 363 15.54 -10.63 22.32
C ALA A 363 15.37 -11.93 21.52
N ILE A 364 15.27 -11.85 20.18
CA ILE A 364 15.14 -13.02 19.30
C ILE A 364 16.54 -13.56 18.95
N PRO A 365 16.83 -14.84 19.23
CA PRO A 365 18.11 -15.44 18.90
C PRO A 365 18.47 -15.31 17.41
N ASN A 366 19.67 -14.82 17.12
CA ASN A 366 20.22 -14.66 15.76
C ASN A 366 19.37 -13.78 14.81
N ALA A 367 18.49 -12.93 15.34
CA ALA A 367 17.73 -12.02 14.49
C ALA A 367 18.63 -10.97 13.81
N LYS A 368 18.30 -10.64 12.57
CA LYS A 368 18.90 -9.52 11.84
C LYS A 368 18.05 -8.28 12.05
N PHE A 369 18.68 -7.14 12.30
CA PHE A 369 17.99 -5.85 12.43
C PHE A 369 18.40 -4.90 11.32
N VAL A 370 17.42 -4.34 10.63
CA VAL A 370 17.62 -3.35 9.57
C VAL A 370 16.91 -2.05 9.94
N SER A 371 17.71 -1.01 10.13
CA SER A 371 17.22 0.35 10.32
C SER A 371 16.82 0.98 8.99
N LEU A 372 15.61 1.50 8.88
CA LEU A 372 15.10 2.18 7.69
C LEU A 372 15.07 3.69 7.91
N ALA A 373 15.66 4.45 7.00
CA ALA A 373 15.64 5.91 7.02
C ALA A 373 14.30 6.44 6.47
N SER A 374 13.24 6.22 7.24
CA SER A 374 11.86 6.64 6.94
C SER A 374 11.19 7.19 8.20
N GLU A 375 10.24 8.09 7.98
CA GLU A 375 9.29 8.59 8.97
C GLU A 375 7.95 7.84 8.90
N ASN A 376 7.70 7.09 7.82
CA ASN A 376 6.47 6.37 7.64
C ASN A 376 6.50 5.03 8.40
N HIS A 377 5.36 4.70 9.01
CA HIS A 377 5.11 3.37 9.55
C HIS A 377 4.93 2.35 8.41
N VAL A 378 4.22 2.76 7.36
CA VAL A 378 4.16 2.04 6.08
C VAL A 378 5.11 2.70 5.10
N VAL A 379 6.27 2.08 4.86
CA VAL A 379 7.29 2.61 3.95
C VAL A 379 6.70 2.75 2.54
N LEU A 380 6.78 3.94 1.96
CA LEU A 380 6.17 4.27 0.67
C LEU A 380 7.11 3.97 -0.50
N GLN A 381 6.58 3.66 -1.69
CA GLN A 381 7.39 3.23 -2.83
C GLN A 381 8.40 4.30 -3.32
N ASP A 382 8.04 5.56 -3.19
CA ASP A 382 8.79 6.71 -3.70
C ASP A 382 9.91 7.19 -2.74
N GLU A 383 10.00 6.64 -1.52
CA GLU A 383 11.03 7.04 -0.57
C GLU A 383 12.28 6.14 -0.61
N PRO A 384 13.49 6.67 -0.32
CA PRO A 384 14.74 5.90 -0.42
C PRO A 384 14.78 4.61 0.43
N ALA A 385 14.06 4.60 1.55
CA ALA A 385 13.98 3.42 2.42
C ALA A 385 13.29 2.22 1.77
N TRP A 386 12.46 2.44 0.74
CA TRP A 386 11.76 1.39 0.00
C TRP A 386 12.69 0.35 -0.61
N SER A 387 13.68 0.80 -1.38
CA SER A 387 14.60 -0.09 -2.09
C SER A 387 15.37 -0.94 -1.10
N ARG A 388 15.89 -0.32 -0.04
CA ARG A 388 16.56 -1.04 1.05
C ARG A 388 15.65 -2.06 1.73
N MET A 389 14.41 -1.68 2.08
CA MET A 389 13.47 -2.59 2.73
C MET A 389 13.18 -3.80 1.86
N THR A 390 12.84 -3.58 0.59
CA THR A 390 12.45 -4.65 -0.33
C THR A 390 13.62 -5.56 -0.72
N GLU A 391 14.82 -5.01 -0.92
CA GLU A 391 16.04 -5.80 -1.19
C GLU A 391 16.45 -6.68 0.00
N GLU A 392 16.36 -6.17 1.23
CA GLU A 392 16.68 -6.94 2.44
C GLU A 392 15.67 -8.07 2.67
N ILE A 393 14.38 -7.81 2.43
CA ILE A 393 13.33 -8.84 2.48
C ILE A 393 13.60 -9.92 1.43
N GLU A 394 13.85 -9.51 0.18
CA GLU A 394 14.08 -10.44 -0.94
C GLU A 394 15.31 -11.32 -0.68
N ARG A 395 16.44 -10.70 -0.31
CA ARG A 395 17.68 -11.40 0.03
C ARG A 395 17.50 -12.35 1.21
N PHE A 396 16.70 -11.97 2.20
CA PHE A 396 16.47 -12.80 3.37
C PHE A 396 15.57 -14.00 3.04
N LEU A 397 14.59 -13.84 2.16
CA LEU A 397 13.65 -14.90 1.78
C LEU A 397 14.25 -15.93 0.82
N GLN A 398 15.23 -15.55 -0.01
CA GLN A 398 16.11 -16.48 -0.73
C GLN A 398 16.90 -17.37 0.24
#